data_AF-A0A952GP69-F1
#
_entry.id   AF-A0A952GP69-F1
#
_cell.length_a   1.000
_cell.length_b   1.000
_cell.length_c   1.000
_cell.angle_alpha   90.00
_cell.angle_beta   90.00
_cell.angle_gamma   90.00
#
_symmetry.space_group_name_H-M   'P 1'
#
loop_
_entity.id
_entity.type
_entity.pdbx_description
1 polymer ?
#
loop_
_entity_poly.entity_id
_entity_poly.type
_entity_poly.pdbx_seq_one_letter_code
_entity_poly.pdbx_strand_id
1 'polypeptide(L)'
;VVEGISSCEMLAAVTRTGPLAVDVGFPYHPHVTVAHDLPDDDLDRAFSELADYEAAFEVGDFWLYVHDEREGWRPTTAFRLGQ
;
A
#
# COMPACT_ATOMS: atom_id res chain seq x y z
N VAL A 1 -14.17 13.82 -0.72
CA VAL A 1 -13.30 13.50 0.44
C VAL A 1 -12.90 12.04 0.27
N VAL A 2 -11.61 11.72 0.26
CA VAL A 2 -11.17 10.33 0.20
C VAL A 2 -11.38 9.73 1.59
N GLU A 3 -12.29 8.78 1.71
CA GLU A 3 -12.54 8.06 2.95
C GLU A 3 -11.44 7.02 3.18
N GLY A 4 -11.04 6.80 4.44
CA GLY A 4 -10.08 5.76 4.82
C GLY A 4 -8.63 6.21 5.02
N ILE A 5 -8.24 7.43 4.58
CA ILE A 5 -6.86 7.94 4.76
C ILE A 5 -6.43 7.90 6.23
N SER A 6 -7.24 8.48 7.13
CA SER A 6 -6.90 8.55 8.56
C SER A 6 -6.77 7.15 9.19
N SER A 7 -7.61 6.20 8.78
CA SER A 7 -7.51 4.81 9.25
C SER A 7 -6.21 4.16 8.79
N CYS A 8 -5.80 4.37 7.55
CA CYS A 8 -4.52 3.87 7.03
C CYS A 8 -3.31 4.54 7.72
N GLU A 9 -3.37 5.84 7.98
CA GLU A 9 -2.32 6.56 8.74
C GLU A 9 -2.18 6.02 10.16
N MET A 10 -3.30 5.80 10.86
CA MET A 10 -3.30 5.20 12.19
C MET A 10 -2.70 3.80 12.17
N LEU A 11 -3.12 2.96 11.21
CA LEU A 11 -2.59 1.60 11.06
C LEU A 11 -1.07 1.62 10.79
N ALA A 12 -0.61 2.49 9.90
CA ALA A 12 0.83 2.65 9.60
C ALA A 12 1.63 3.13 10.83
N ALA A 13 1.04 3.99 11.67
CA ALA A 13 1.68 4.45 12.90
C ALA A 13 1.84 3.33 13.94
N VAL A 14 0.81 2.49 14.15
CA VAL A 14 0.87 1.43 15.17
C VAL A 14 1.70 0.22 14.73
N THR A 15 1.78 -0.04 13.42
CA THR A 15 2.54 -1.19 12.86
C THR A 15 4.05 -0.93 12.80
N ARG A 16 4.48 0.32 12.61
CA ARG A 16 5.92 0.70 12.55
C ARG A 16 6.52 0.87 13.95
N THR A 17 6.50 -0.20 14.72
CA THR A 17 7.08 -0.24 16.07
C THR A 17 7.92 -1.50 16.25
N GLY A 18 8.78 -1.50 17.28
CA GLY A 18 9.61 -2.67 17.60
C GLY A 18 10.50 -3.09 16.42
N PRO A 19 10.49 -4.38 16.00
CA PRO A 19 11.28 -4.87 14.88
C PRO A 19 10.98 -4.21 13.52
N LEU A 20 9.83 -3.54 13.39
CA LEU A 20 9.40 -2.85 12.17
C LEU A 20 9.57 -1.32 12.28
N ALA A 21 10.23 -0.83 13.32
CA ALA A 21 10.51 0.59 13.46
C ALA A 21 11.48 1.05 12.35
N VAL A 22 11.09 2.11 11.64
CA VAL A 22 11.89 2.72 10.57
C VAL A 22 11.82 4.24 10.69
N ASP A 23 12.93 4.92 10.44
CA ASP A 23 12.95 6.39 10.36
C ASP A 23 12.28 6.84 9.07
N VAL A 24 11.20 7.63 9.22
CA VAL A 24 10.41 8.13 8.09
C VAL A 24 10.83 9.56 7.76
N GLY A 25 11.30 9.77 6.52
CA GLY A 25 11.62 11.12 6.01
C GLY A 25 10.39 11.91 5.53
N PHE A 26 9.26 11.23 5.32
CA PHE A 26 8.04 11.82 4.77
C PHE A 26 6.79 11.23 5.45
N PRO A 27 5.66 11.96 5.46
CA PRO A 27 4.38 11.43 5.88
C PRO A 27 3.97 10.21 5.06
N TYR A 28 3.21 9.31 5.69
CA TYR A 28 2.61 8.18 4.97
C TYR A 28 1.51 8.68 4.03
N HIS A 29 1.60 8.32 2.75
CA HIS A 29 0.60 8.64 1.74
C HIS A 29 -0.04 7.34 1.23
N PRO A 30 -1.27 6.98 1.66
CA PRO A 30 -1.92 5.77 1.22
C PRO A 30 -2.22 5.85 -0.28
N HIS A 31 -1.71 4.89 -1.04
CA HIS A 31 -1.90 4.79 -2.48
C HIS A 31 -1.86 3.34 -2.93
N VAL A 32 -2.40 3.07 -4.11
CA VAL A 32 -2.22 1.81 -4.84
C VAL A 32 -1.37 2.13 -6.06
N THR A 33 -0.20 1.53 -6.16
CA THR A 33 0.64 1.63 -7.36
C THR A 33 -0.02 0.83 -8.48
N VAL A 34 -0.45 1.52 -9.54
CA VAL A 34 -1.13 0.90 -10.70
C VAL A 34 -0.17 0.57 -11.86
N ALA A 35 1.00 1.22 -11.91
CA ALA A 35 2.04 0.97 -12.90
C ALA A 35 3.42 1.24 -12.28
N HIS A 36 4.39 0.35 -12.53
CA HIS A 36 5.79 0.52 -12.13
C HIS A 36 6.71 -0.31 -13.03
N ASP A 37 7.97 0.11 -13.18
CA ASP A 37 9.00 -0.61 -13.94
C ASP A 37 8.62 -0.91 -15.41
N LEU A 38 8.09 0.12 -16.09
CA LEU A 38 7.68 0.08 -17.50
C LEU A 38 8.43 1.17 -18.30
N PRO A 39 8.49 1.06 -19.64
CA PRO A 39 8.95 2.16 -20.49
C PRO A 39 8.15 3.45 -20.27
N ASP A 40 8.78 4.60 -20.45
CA ASP A 40 8.18 5.93 -20.19
C ASP A 40 6.84 6.12 -20.93
N ASP A 41 6.75 5.72 -22.21
CA ASP A 41 5.52 5.82 -23.00
C ASP A 41 4.33 5.06 -22.36
N ASP A 42 4.61 3.92 -21.73
CA ASP A 42 3.59 3.13 -21.04
C ASP A 42 3.20 3.75 -19.68
N LEU A 43 4.16 4.36 -18.98
CA LEU A 43 3.89 5.12 -17.75
C LEU A 43 3.05 6.37 -18.04
N ASP A 44 3.37 7.12 -19.10
CA ASP A 44 2.62 8.30 -19.55
C ASP A 44 1.20 7.93 -19.97
N ARG A 45 1.05 6.78 -20.65
CA ARG A 45 -0.27 6.24 -20.98
C ARG A 45 -1.05 5.90 -19.72
N ALA A 46 -0.47 5.18 -18.76
CA ALA A 46 -1.14 4.84 -17.51
C ALA A 46 -1.57 6.09 -16.73
N PHE A 47 -0.70 7.11 -16.67
CA PHE A 47 -1.01 8.41 -16.04
C PHE A 47 -2.21 9.09 -16.71
N SER A 48 -2.23 9.13 -18.04
CA SER A 48 -3.27 9.81 -18.81
C SER A 48 -4.61 9.07 -18.80
N GLU A 49 -4.58 7.75 -19.01
CA GLU A 49 -5.80 6.94 -19.13
C GLU A 49 -6.50 6.70 -17.79
N LEU A 50 -5.75 6.70 -16.67
CA LEU A 50 -6.30 6.50 -15.33
C LEU A 50 -6.55 7.80 -14.56
N ALA A 51 -6.42 8.97 -15.21
CA ALA A 51 -6.56 10.27 -14.55
C ALA A 51 -7.92 10.45 -13.84
N ASP A 52 -8.98 9.92 -14.44
CA ASP A 52 -10.36 9.99 -13.91
C ASP A 52 -10.84 8.64 -13.34
N TYR A 53 -9.94 7.66 -13.19
CA TYR A 53 -10.31 6.35 -12.66
C TYR A 53 -10.56 6.43 -11.15
N GLU A 54 -11.74 5.99 -10.74
CA GLU A 54 -12.12 5.89 -9.33
C GLU A 54 -12.56 4.47 -8.99
N ALA A 55 -12.13 3.97 -7.83
CA ALA A 55 -12.55 2.69 -7.30
C ALA A 55 -12.70 2.76 -5.78
N ALA A 56 -13.68 2.01 -5.25
CA ALA A 56 -13.91 1.86 -3.83
C ALA A 56 -14.05 0.37 -3.49
N PHE A 57 -13.43 -0.04 -2.39
CA PHE A 57 -13.52 -1.40 -1.89
C PHE A 57 -13.37 -1.41 -0.37
N GLU A 58 -13.94 -2.43 0.27
CA GLU A 58 -13.80 -2.65 1.70
C GLU A 58 -12.51 -3.40 2.00
N VAL A 59 -11.77 -2.96 3.02
CA VAL A 59 -10.55 -3.64 3.50
C VAL A 59 -10.86 -4.34 4.82
N GLY A 60 -10.95 -5.67 4.77
CA GLY A 60 -11.24 -6.49 5.96
C GLY A 60 -10.00 -6.90 6.75
N ASP A 61 -8.83 -6.94 6.12
CA ASP A 61 -7.62 -7.48 6.72
C ASP A 61 -6.37 -6.77 6.15
N PHE A 62 -5.29 -6.68 6.93
CA PHE A 62 -3.95 -6.32 6.44
C PHE A 62 -2.96 -7.47 6.67
N TRP A 63 -1.85 -7.49 5.94
CA TRP A 63 -0.99 -8.67 5.86
C TRP A 63 0.47 -8.35 6.15
N LEU A 64 1.15 -9.26 6.84
CA LEU A 64 2.60 -9.32 6.91
C LEU A 64 3.12 -10.10 5.70
N TYR A 65 4.09 -9.52 5.01
CA TYR A 65 4.81 -10.15 3.93
C TYR A 65 6.29 -10.30 4.28
N VAL A 66 6.91 -11.38 3.80
CA VAL A 66 8.35 -11.59 3.87
C VAL A 66 8.87 -11.78 2.45
N HIS A 67 9.94 -11.07 2.10
CA HIS A 67 10.59 -11.23 0.81
C HIS A 67 11.51 -12.45 0.83
N ASP A 68 11.26 -13.40 -0.06
CA ASP A 68 12.12 -14.53 -0.37
C ASP A 68 12.96 -14.24 -1.61
N GLU A 69 14.24 -14.65 -1.60
CA GLU A 69 15.18 -14.35 -2.69
C GLU A 69 14.83 -15.04 -4.03
N ARG A 70 14.07 -16.13 -3.99
CA ARG A 70 13.71 -16.92 -5.18
C ARG A 70 12.25 -16.72 -5.57
N GLU A 71 11.38 -16.65 -4.57
CA GLU A 71 9.94 -16.67 -4.74
C GLU A 71 9.27 -15.30 -4.54
N GLY A 72 10.06 -14.26 -4.23
CA GLY A 72 9.60 -12.89 -4.05
C GLY A 72 8.80 -12.68 -2.76
N TRP A 73 7.89 -11.71 -2.75
CA TRP A 73 7.07 -11.40 -1.58
C TRP A 73 6.06 -12.51 -1.27
N ARG A 74 6.11 -13.04 -0.05
CA ARG A 74 5.24 -14.12 0.43
C ARG A 74 4.34 -13.61 1.56
N PRO A 75 3.01 -13.74 1.45
CA PRO A 75 2.11 -13.45 2.57
C PRO A 75 2.32 -14.49 3.67
N THR A 76 2.50 -14.06 4.91
CA THR A 76 2.73 -14.96 6.05
C THR A 76 1.59 -14.93 7.06
N THR A 77 1.01 -13.76 7.33
CA THR A 77 -0.04 -13.62 8.34
C THR A 77 -1.02 -12.52 7.95
N ALA A 78 -2.31 -12.82 8.04
CA ALA A 78 -3.40 -11.87 7.92
C ALA A 78 -3.84 -11.40 9.31
N PHE A 79 -4.12 -10.10 9.44
CA PHE A 79 -4.63 -9.46 10.64
C PHE A 79 -5.98 -8.82 10.32
N ARG A 80 -7.03 -9.32 10.96
CA ARG A 80 -8.39 -8.87 10.72
C ARG A 80 -8.66 -7.52 11.37
N LEU A 81 -9.23 -6.60 10.60
CA LEU A 81 -9.63 -5.28 11.06
C LEU A 81 -11.03 -5.33 11.68
N GLY A 82 -11.29 -4.47 12.68
CA GLY A 82 -12.59 -4.35 13.35
C GLY A 82 -12.88 -5.43 14.40
N GLN A 83 -11.85 -6.10 14.92
CA GLN A 83 -11.95 -7.00 16.07
C GLN A 83 -11.65 -6.29 17.40
#